data_AF-A0AAD7N470-F1
#
_entry.id   AF-A0AAD7N470-F1
#
_cell.length_a   1.000
_cell.length_b   1.000
_cell.length_c   1.000
_cell.angle_alpha   90.00
_cell.angle_beta   90.00
_cell.angle_gamma   90.00
#
_symmetry.space_group_name_H-M   'P 1'
#
loop_
_entity.id
_entity.type
_entity.pdbx_description
1 polymer ?
#
loop_
_entity_poly.entity_id
_entity_poly.type
_entity_poly.pdbx_seq_one_letter_code
_entity_poly.pdbx_strand_id
1 'polypeptide(L)'
;MSFLNPIDKDVVGIPPPSKHTVQNPQMRGAFPDKTESIGSSGGNTHTKAQSILRRKLVRCDQRCILSGTIRQTIQAAHLMNDIRDLRSKANRLLRSNINATLIEVHEHNQLDIYGSYMLILSPKQLSQIHLALRNANTAWEVAVAQDPTQAREIDTRSAPYAVTEIQLVILQQDAFLPQNQPILILDFSARSIMNASRPSSIVPSGNNWRTYRVDPTDCTRLIDKAISAPLPPIPFDHRDKAAGLSPFALIVNAHFKIRGLPTNHPAFVRWYHILEQLVTEIFYLPVTFQDPHRLEVLIPLSVDIPTMQDIDNMDMDF
;
A
#
# COMPACT_ATOMS: atom_id res chain seq x y z
N MET A 1 -44.74 35.13 -9.88
CA MET A 1 -43.99 34.01 -10.51
C MET A 1 -42.52 34.25 -10.14
N SER A 2 -42.06 33.99 -8.91
CA SER A 2 -41.79 32.66 -8.28
C SER A 2 -40.87 31.81 -9.18
N PHE A 3 -39.68 31.31 -8.82
CA PHE A 3 -38.92 31.22 -7.57
C PHE A 3 -37.40 31.30 -7.91
N LEU A 4 -36.63 32.08 -7.17
CA LEU A 4 -35.19 31.86 -7.00
C LEU A 4 -35.04 30.94 -5.79
N ASN A 5 -34.51 29.73 -5.98
CA ASN A 5 -34.02 28.91 -4.88
C ASN A 5 -32.52 29.21 -4.68
N PRO A 6 -32.09 29.65 -3.48
CA PRO A 6 -30.69 29.66 -3.12
C PRO A 6 -30.25 28.23 -2.76
N ILE A 7 -29.13 27.78 -3.34
CA ILE A 7 -28.44 26.58 -2.90
C ILE A 7 -27.67 26.97 -1.63
N ASP A 8 -28.29 26.77 -0.48
CA ASP A 8 -27.57 26.52 0.76
C ASP A 8 -27.38 25.00 0.89
N LYS A 9 -26.13 24.57 1.05
CA LYS A 9 -25.69 23.69 2.16
C LYS A 9 -24.26 23.19 1.97
N ASP A 10 -23.45 23.52 2.97
CA ASP A 10 -22.37 22.71 3.53
C ASP A 10 -21.13 22.49 2.65
N VAL A 11 -20.45 23.59 2.33
CA VAL A 11 -18.98 23.55 2.30
C VAL A 11 -18.53 23.29 3.74
N VAL A 12 -18.35 22.01 4.09
CA VAL A 12 -17.61 21.61 5.28
C VAL A 12 -16.26 22.30 5.19
N GLY A 13 -16.10 23.37 5.95
CA GLY A 13 -14.86 24.14 6.03
C GLY A 13 -13.75 23.16 6.35
N ILE A 14 -12.79 23.03 5.43
CA ILE A 14 -11.58 22.23 5.63
C ILE A 14 -10.84 22.91 6.79
N PRO A 15 -10.78 22.30 7.99
CA PRO A 15 -9.95 22.87 9.04
C PRO A 15 -8.48 22.77 8.60
N PRO A 16 -7.65 23.77 8.96
CA PRO A 16 -6.24 23.75 8.59
C PRO A 16 -5.55 22.47 9.11
N PRO A 17 -4.55 21.95 8.40
CA PRO A 17 -3.79 20.78 8.85
C PRO A 17 -3.20 21.03 10.25
N SER A 18 -3.28 20.01 11.12
CA SER A 18 -2.74 20.05 12.47
C SER A 18 -1.23 20.31 12.42
N LYS A 19 -0.74 21.28 13.21
CA LYS A 19 0.61 21.84 13.15
C LYS A 19 1.75 20.90 13.60
N HIS A 20 1.47 19.65 13.95
CA HIS A 20 2.41 18.78 14.65
C HIS A 20 2.40 17.34 14.10
N THR A 21 2.89 17.19 12.88
CA THR A 21 3.21 15.90 12.27
C THR A 21 4.70 15.63 12.41
N VAL A 22 5.08 14.40 12.75
CA VAL A 22 6.46 13.94 12.53
C VAL A 22 6.75 14.09 11.03
N GLN A 23 7.93 14.60 10.66
CA GLN A 23 8.29 14.76 9.24
C GLN A 23 8.02 13.46 8.50
N ASN A 24 7.26 13.56 7.40
CA ASN A 24 6.92 12.42 6.53
C ASN A 24 8.20 11.63 6.21
N PRO A 25 8.33 10.40 6.71
CA PRO A 25 9.62 9.74 6.69
C PRO A 25 9.93 9.26 5.27
N GLN A 26 11.10 9.61 4.74
CA GLN A 26 11.40 9.39 3.31
C GLN A 26 11.58 7.89 3.00
N MET A 27 10.77 7.32 2.11
CA MET A 27 11.00 5.96 1.59
C MET A 27 12.12 5.95 0.53
N ARG A 28 12.96 4.90 0.56
CA ARG A 28 13.96 4.69 -0.51
C ARG A 28 13.22 4.15 -1.74
N GLY A 29 13.21 4.92 -2.82
CA GLY A 29 12.63 4.46 -4.10
C GLY A 29 12.28 5.55 -5.12
N ALA A 30 12.28 6.84 -4.79
CA ALA A 30 11.84 7.85 -5.74
C ALA A 30 12.85 8.16 -6.88
N PHE A 31 14.15 7.87 -6.70
CA PHE A 31 15.17 8.17 -7.70
C PHE A 31 16.34 7.17 -7.63
N PRO A 32 16.81 6.59 -8.75
CA PRO A 32 18.06 5.86 -8.78
C PRO A 32 19.21 6.88 -8.75
N ASP A 33 19.60 7.32 -7.56
CA ASP A 33 20.85 8.07 -7.42
C ASP A 33 22.01 7.09 -7.52
N LYS A 34 22.65 7.11 -8.69
CA LYS A 34 23.99 6.57 -9.01
C LYS A 34 24.18 5.08 -8.74
N THR A 35 24.26 4.31 -9.84
CA THR A 35 25.16 3.15 -10.02
C THR A 35 25.72 2.56 -8.72
N GLU A 36 24.87 1.87 -7.94
CA GLU A 36 25.37 0.88 -6.99
C GLU A 36 25.81 -0.31 -7.84
N SER A 37 27.12 -0.34 -8.10
CA SER A 37 27.86 -1.49 -8.60
C SER A 37 27.37 -2.76 -7.90
N ILE A 38 27.14 -3.81 -8.69
CA ILE A 38 26.88 -5.18 -8.23
C ILE A 38 28.13 -5.66 -7.47
N GLY A 39 28.22 -5.27 -6.21
CA GLY A 39 29.25 -5.65 -5.25
C GLY A 39 28.80 -6.90 -4.52
N SER A 40 29.20 -8.03 -5.06
CA SER A 40 29.03 -9.38 -4.50
C SER A 40 29.76 -9.51 -3.16
N SER A 41 29.06 -9.34 -2.03
CA SER A 41 29.49 -9.89 -0.72
C SER A 41 28.41 -9.95 0.38
N GLY A 42 27.11 -9.77 0.07
CA GLY A 42 25.99 -9.86 1.04
C GLY A 42 24.90 -10.90 0.70
N GLY A 43 25.15 -11.82 -0.22
CA GLY A 43 24.12 -12.53 -1.00
C GLY A 43 23.21 -13.55 -0.29
N ASN A 44 23.51 -13.98 0.94
CA ASN A 44 22.79 -15.12 1.56
C ASN A 44 21.66 -14.73 2.53
N THR A 45 21.72 -13.55 3.16
CA THR A 45 20.74 -13.18 4.20
C THR A 45 19.49 -12.53 3.62
N HIS A 46 19.64 -11.68 2.59
CA HIS A 46 18.53 -11.05 1.90
C HIS A 46 17.65 -12.07 1.15
N THR A 47 18.30 -13.01 0.47
CA THR A 47 17.63 -14.14 -0.22
C THR A 47 16.92 -15.07 0.77
N LYS A 48 17.54 -15.36 1.94
CA LYS A 48 16.88 -16.14 3.01
C LYS A 48 15.67 -15.42 3.60
N ALA A 49 15.76 -14.12 3.90
CA ALA A 49 14.65 -13.35 4.46
C ALA A 49 13.46 -13.26 3.48
N GLN A 50 13.73 -13.01 2.20
CA GLN A 50 12.70 -12.98 1.16
C GLN A 50 12.06 -14.36 0.95
N SER A 51 12.85 -15.44 1.02
CA SER A 51 12.35 -16.82 0.99
C SER A 51 11.44 -17.13 2.18
N ILE A 52 11.81 -16.74 3.40
CA ILE A 52 10.98 -16.90 4.60
C ILE A 52 9.66 -16.12 4.47
N LEU A 53 9.71 -14.86 4.05
CA LEU A 53 8.51 -14.05 3.84
C LEU A 53 7.60 -14.66 2.78
N ARG A 54 8.15 -15.11 1.65
CA ARG A 54 7.40 -15.81 0.62
C ARG A 54 6.76 -17.08 1.16
N ARG A 55 7.48 -17.91 1.93
CA ARG A 55 6.91 -19.11 2.58
C ARG A 55 5.74 -18.75 3.49
N LYS A 56 5.86 -17.67 4.29
CA LYS A 56 4.78 -17.19 5.16
C LYS A 56 3.56 -16.70 4.36
N LEU A 57 3.79 -15.93 3.29
CA LEU A 57 2.72 -15.44 2.44
C LEU A 57 2.00 -16.59 1.74
N VAL A 58 2.71 -17.53 1.12
CA VAL A 58 2.13 -18.70 0.43
C VAL A 58 1.24 -19.57 1.33
N ARG A 59 1.45 -19.54 2.66
CA ARG A 59 0.58 -20.22 3.63
C ARG A 59 -0.76 -19.52 3.82
N CYS A 60 -0.81 -18.20 3.67
CA CYS A 60 -2.02 -17.38 3.89
C CYS A 60 -2.65 -16.88 2.58
N ASP A 61 -1.90 -16.90 1.48
CA ASP A 61 -2.24 -16.34 0.17
C ASP A 61 -1.37 -16.99 -0.88
N GLN A 62 -1.94 -17.62 -1.90
CA GLN A 62 -1.17 -18.27 -2.96
C GLN A 62 -1.23 -17.51 -4.30
N ARG A 63 -1.91 -16.36 -4.31
CA ARG A 63 -2.33 -15.69 -5.54
C ARG A 63 -1.51 -14.45 -5.76
N CYS A 64 -1.17 -14.19 -7.03
CA CYS A 64 -0.76 -12.84 -7.41
C CYS A 64 -1.92 -11.86 -7.14
N ILE A 65 -1.65 -10.77 -6.45
CA ILE A 65 -2.66 -9.73 -6.12
C ILE A 65 -3.24 -9.03 -7.36
N LEU A 66 -2.49 -9.02 -8.47
CA LEU A 66 -2.92 -8.38 -9.72
C LEU A 66 -3.64 -9.35 -10.64
N SER A 67 -3.07 -10.53 -10.88
CA SER A 67 -3.59 -11.47 -11.87
C SER A 67 -4.47 -12.57 -11.26
N GLY A 68 -4.43 -12.77 -9.94
CA GLY A 68 -5.06 -13.89 -9.24
C GLY A 68 -4.40 -15.24 -9.55
N THR A 69 -3.31 -15.27 -10.33
CA THR A 69 -2.66 -16.52 -10.74
C THR A 69 -1.92 -17.18 -9.59
N ILE A 70 -1.82 -18.50 -9.64
CA ILE A 70 -1.06 -19.31 -8.70
C ILE A 70 0.11 -19.91 -9.49
N ARG A 71 1.33 -19.41 -9.24
CA ARG A 71 2.54 -19.88 -9.94
C ARG A 71 3.71 -19.99 -8.97
N GLN A 72 4.62 -20.92 -9.22
CA GLN A 72 5.86 -21.01 -8.44
C GLN A 72 6.75 -19.77 -8.60
N THR A 73 6.63 -19.07 -9.72
CA THR A 73 7.41 -17.87 -10.05
C THR A 73 6.94 -16.59 -9.36
N ILE A 74 5.85 -16.62 -8.57
CA ILE A 74 5.42 -15.44 -7.82
C ILE A 74 6.43 -15.11 -6.70
N GLN A 75 6.65 -13.81 -6.51
CA GLN A 75 7.58 -13.24 -5.54
C GLN A 75 6.82 -12.49 -4.45
N ALA A 76 7.41 -12.46 -3.26
CA ALA A 76 6.98 -11.55 -2.21
C ALA A 76 7.51 -10.14 -2.52
N ALA A 77 6.62 -9.17 -2.52
CA ALA A 77 6.92 -7.75 -2.63
C ALA A 77 6.38 -7.01 -1.42
N HIS A 78 7.19 -6.12 -0.86
CA HIS A 78 6.77 -5.28 0.25
C HIS A 78 6.02 -4.07 -0.29
N LEU A 79 4.98 -3.66 0.42
CA LEU A 79 4.23 -2.46 0.11
C LEU A 79 5.00 -1.23 0.62
N MET A 80 5.58 -1.28 1.81
CA MET A 80 6.47 -0.23 2.31
C MET A 80 7.92 -0.69 2.26
N ASN A 81 8.75 0.04 1.51
CA ASN A 81 10.18 -0.16 1.36
C ASN A 81 10.93 0.89 2.17
N ASP A 82 11.43 0.50 3.35
CA ASP A 82 12.27 1.26 4.27
C ASP A 82 11.82 2.70 4.57
N ILE A 83 11.29 2.89 5.78
CA ILE A 83 11.03 4.21 6.35
C ILE A 83 12.35 4.73 6.95
N ARG A 84 13.08 5.61 6.22
CA ARG A 84 14.29 6.26 6.76
C ARG A 84 13.92 6.97 8.07
N ASP A 85 14.78 6.83 9.07
CA ASP A 85 14.73 7.43 10.42
C ASP A 85 14.18 6.58 11.57
N LEU A 86 13.72 5.35 11.33
CA LEU A 86 13.09 4.56 12.40
C LEU A 86 13.88 3.27 12.71
N ARG A 87 14.92 3.39 13.55
CA ARG A 87 15.87 2.31 13.84
C ARG A 87 15.25 1.18 14.69
N SER A 88 15.52 -0.06 14.27
CA SER A 88 15.35 -1.36 14.95
C SER A 88 13.94 -1.99 15.02
N LYS A 89 12.88 -1.28 15.46
CA LYS A 89 11.52 -1.88 15.60
C LYS A 89 10.65 -1.76 14.35
N ALA A 90 10.84 -0.70 13.55
CA ALA A 90 10.23 -0.56 12.22
C ALA A 90 10.51 -1.77 11.33
N ASN A 91 11.70 -2.35 11.47
CA ASN A 91 12.12 -3.54 10.73
C ASN A 91 11.17 -4.73 10.89
N ARG A 92 10.45 -4.85 12.01
CA ARG A 92 9.49 -5.95 12.21
C ARG A 92 8.23 -5.76 11.35
N LEU A 93 7.66 -4.56 11.34
CA LEU A 93 6.54 -4.21 10.46
C LEU A 93 6.96 -4.35 8.99
N LEU A 94 8.11 -3.78 8.65
CA LEU A 94 8.61 -3.77 7.28
C LEU A 94 8.83 -5.19 6.75
N ARG A 95 9.24 -6.14 7.61
CA ARG A 95 9.46 -7.56 7.25
C ARG A 95 8.24 -8.46 7.50
N SER A 96 7.09 -7.90 7.89
CA SER A 96 5.89 -8.67 8.20
C SER A 96 5.13 -9.07 6.93
N ASN A 97 4.38 -10.16 7.01
CA ASN A 97 3.47 -10.61 5.94
C ASN A 97 2.30 -9.62 5.70
N ILE A 98 1.88 -8.86 6.72
CA ILE A 98 0.84 -7.83 6.56
C ILE A 98 1.31 -6.62 5.73
N ASN A 99 2.62 -6.40 5.62
CA ASN A 99 3.23 -5.38 4.75
C ASN A 99 3.61 -5.94 3.36
N ALA A 100 3.23 -7.17 3.04
CA ALA A 100 3.72 -7.81 1.82
C ALA A 100 2.64 -8.54 1.04
N THR A 101 2.84 -8.61 -0.26
CA THR A 101 1.94 -9.28 -1.19
C THR A 101 2.70 -10.16 -2.19
N LEU A 102 1.98 -11.09 -2.80
CA LEU A 102 2.52 -11.91 -3.87
C LEU A 102 2.21 -11.24 -5.21
N ILE A 103 3.23 -11.15 -6.06
CA ILE A 103 3.15 -10.61 -7.43
C ILE A 103 4.01 -11.43 -8.37
N GLU A 104 3.77 -11.32 -9.67
CA GLU A 104 4.63 -11.92 -10.68
C GLU A 104 5.93 -11.12 -10.84
N VAL A 105 7.01 -11.78 -11.26
CA VAL A 105 8.36 -11.19 -11.36
C VAL A 105 8.36 -9.89 -12.19
N HIS A 106 7.64 -9.90 -13.31
CA HIS A 106 7.57 -8.75 -14.21
C HIS A 106 6.77 -7.57 -13.64
N GLU A 107 5.86 -7.84 -12.70
CA GLU A 107 5.05 -6.82 -12.01
C GLU A 107 5.81 -6.20 -10.83
N HIS A 108 6.83 -6.89 -10.32
CA HIS A 108 7.63 -6.44 -9.18
C HIS A 108 8.45 -5.20 -9.50
N ASN A 109 9.15 -5.19 -10.63
CA ASN A 109 9.89 -4.00 -11.07
C ASN A 109 8.94 -2.81 -11.30
N GLN A 110 7.75 -3.09 -11.83
CA GLN A 110 6.71 -2.08 -12.07
C GLN A 110 6.15 -1.51 -10.75
N LEU A 111 6.08 -2.31 -9.68
CA LEU A 111 5.66 -1.87 -8.36
C LEU A 111 6.74 -1.03 -7.65
N ASP A 112 7.96 -1.57 -7.62
CA ASP A 112 9.02 -1.14 -6.69
C ASP A 112 10.01 -0.15 -7.30
N ILE A 113 10.41 -0.39 -8.55
CA ILE A 113 11.43 0.40 -9.24
C ILE A 113 10.78 1.55 -10.00
N TYR A 114 9.76 1.23 -10.80
CA TYR A 114 9.15 2.19 -11.71
C TYR A 114 7.94 2.91 -11.10
N GLY A 115 7.36 2.38 -10.02
CA GLY A 115 6.17 2.97 -9.40
C GLY A 115 5.01 3.15 -10.39
N SER A 116 4.93 2.33 -11.43
CA SER A 116 4.02 2.53 -12.57
C SER A 116 2.56 2.22 -12.26
N TYR A 117 2.32 1.62 -11.09
CA TYR A 117 1.00 1.49 -10.52
C TYR A 117 1.07 1.52 -8.99
N MET A 118 -0.07 1.81 -8.36
CA MET A 118 -0.26 1.71 -6.93
C MET A 118 -1.48 0.85 -6.59
N LEU A 119 -1.36 0.14 -5.46
CA LEU A 119 -2.45 -0.58 -4.82
C LEU A 119 -3.01 0.31 -3.72
N ILE A 120 -4.32 0.53 -3.72
CA ILE A 120 -4.98 1.43 -2.78
C ILE A 120 -6.33 0.86 -2.35
N LEU A 121 -6.86 1.32 -1.23
CA LEU A 121 -8.22 1.00 -0.80
C LEU A 121 -9.25 1.79 -1.61
N SER A 122 -10.50 1.33 -1.61
CA SER A 122 -11.58 2.06 -2.25
C SER A 122 -11.76 3.46 -1.61
N PRO A 123 -12.23 4.48 -2.35
CA PRO A 123 -12.43 5.82 -1.79
C PRO A 123 -13.35 5.82 -0.57
N LYS A 124 -14.37 4.96 -0.58
CA LYS A 124 -15.30 4.78 0.54
C LYS A 124 -14.56 4.31 1.79
N GLN A 125 -13.72 3.29 1.67
CA GLN A 125 -12.95 2.78 2.80
C GLN A 125 -11.91 3.80 3.29
N LEU A 126 -11.23 4.51 2.40
CA LEU A 126 -10.32 5.59 2.78
C LEU A 126 -11.01 6.69 3.61
N SER A 127 -12.21 7.11 3.22
CA SER A 127 -12.98 8.10 3.98
C SER A 127 -13.38 7.58 5.37
N GLN A 128 -13.75 6.31 5.48
CA GLN A 128 -14.07 5.68 6.77
C GLN A 128 -12.85 5.58 7.68
N ILE A 129 -11.70 5.17 7.13
CA ILE A 129 -10.42 5.12 7.86
C ILE A 129 -10.02 6.53 8.30
N HIS A 130 -10.16 7.54 7.46
CA HIS A 130 -9.83 8.92 7.81
C HIS A 130 -10.64 9.39 9.03
N LEU A 131 -11.95 9.20 9.01
CA LEU A 131 -12.81 9.56 10.14
C LEU A 131 -12.43 8.79 11.42
N ALA A 132 -12.19 7.48 11.31
CA ALA A 132 -11.81 6.67 12.46
C ALA A 132 -10.44 7.07 13.05
N LEU A 133 -9.45 7.37 12.20
CA LEU A 133 -8.14 7.85 12.64
C LEU A 133 -8.24 9.19 13.39
N ARG A 134 -9.06 10.14 12.90
CA ARG A 134 -9.28 11.43 13.57
C ARG A 134 -9.91 11.27 14.94
N ASN A 135 -10.92 10.40 15.04
CA ASN A 135 -11.57 10.09 16.32
C ASN A 135 -10.57 9.42 17.28
N ALA A 136 -9.77 8.47 16.79
CA ALA A 136 -8.73 7.82 17.58
C ALA A 136 -7.64 8.81 18.03
N ASN A 137 -7.22 9.74 17.17
CA ASN A 137 -6.25 10.78 17.52
C ASN A 137 -6.78 11.72 18.60
N THR A 138 -8.05 12.11 18.51
CA THR A 138 -8.69 12.97 19.51
C THR A 138 -8.80 12.26 20.86
N ALA A 139 -9.21 10.98 20.86
CA ALA A 139 -9.26 10.18 22.08
C ALA A 139 -7.87 9.97 22.69
N TRP A 140 -6.87 9.74 21.84
CA TRP A 140 -5.50 9.55 22.27
C TRP A 140 -4.89 10.82 22.86
N GLU A 141 -5.15 12.00 22.29
CA GLU A 141 -4.74 13.29 22.85
C GLU A 141 -5.25 13.47 24.29
N VAL A 142 -6.54 13.18 24.53
CA VAL A 142 -7.16 13.27 25.85
C VAL A 142 -6.53 12.28 26.83
N ALA A 143 -6.27 11.05 26.38
CA ALA A 143 -5.69 10.02 27.23
C ALA A 143 -4.22 10.32 27.57
N VAL A 144 -3.43 10.83 26.62
CA VAL A 144 -2.02 11.21 26.83
C VAL A 144 -1.89 12.43 27.74
N ALA A 145 -2.87 13.35 27.71
CA ALA A 145 -2.92 14.45 28.67
C ALA A 145 -3.09 13.97 30.13
N GLN A 146 -3.65 12.78 30.35
CA GLN A 146 -3.80 12.15 31.66
C GLN A 146 -2.61 11.23 31.99
N ASP A 147 -2.15 10.45 31.02
CA ASP A 147 -1.00 9.56 31.11
C ASP A 147 -0.14 9.66 29.84
N PRO A 148 1.01 10.36 29.90
CA PRO A 148 1.90 10.56 28.75
C PRO A 148 2.45 9.29 28.10
N THR A 149 2.27 8.12 28.74
CA THR A 149 2.73 6.82 28.25
C THR A 149 1.65 6.04 27.49
N GLN A 150 0.40 6.51 27.53
CA GLN A 150 -0.73 5.83 26.90
C GLN A 150 -0.52 5.69 25.39
N ALA A 151 -0.70 4.47 24.88
CA ALA A 151 -0.60 4.19 23.46
C ALA A 151 -1.92 4.45 22.73
N ARG A 152 -1.82 4.77 21.43
CA ARG A 152 -2.95 4.87 20.52
C ARG A 152 -3.60 3.50 20.31
N GLU A 153 -4.88 3.39 20.59
CA GLU A 153 -5.65 2.17 20.35
C GLU A 153 -6.22 2.15 18.93
N ILE A 154 -5.67 1.32 18.06
CA ILE A 154 -6.27 1.01 16.75
C ILE A 154 -6.18 -0.50 16.51
N ASP A 155 -7.31 -1.12 16.16
CA ASP A 155 -7.34 -2.49 15.64
C ASP A 155 -7.44 -2.48 14.11
N THR A 156 -6.34 -2.80 13.44
CA THR A 156 -6.29 -2.86 11.97
C THR A 156 -7.05 -4.05 11.37
N ARG A 157 -7.51 -5.00 12.20
CA ARG A 157 -8.19 -6.24 11.76
C ARG A 157 -9.71 -6.12 11.73
N SER A 158 -10.26 -5.07 12.35
CA SER A 158 -11.69 -4.80 12.38
C SER A 158 -12.06 -3.65 11.44
N ALA A 159 -13.34 -3.51 11.13
CA ALA A 159 -13.82 -2.34 10.42
C ALA A 159 -13.48 -1.05 11.22
N PRO A 160 -13.13 0.07 10.56
CA PRO A 160 -13.05 0.23 9.10
C PRO A 160 -11.69 -0.14 8.47
N TYR A 161 -10.72 -0.57 9.28
CA TYR A 161 -9.34 -0.80 8.87
C TYR A 161 -9.12 -2.11 8.12
N ALA A 162 -9.95 -3.13 8.37
CA ALA A 162 -9.88 -4.42 7.70
C ALA A 162 -9.96 -4.26 6.17
N VAL A 163 -8.91 -4.62 5.45
CA VAL A 163 -8.85 -4.54 3.98
C VAL A 163 -9.82 -5.54 3.38
N THR A 164 -10.86 -5.04 2.72
CA THR A 164 -11.91 -5.88 2.09
C THR A 164 -11.86 -5.82 0.58
N GLU A 165 -11.32 -4.73 0.03
CA GLU A 165 -11.20 -4.49 -1.41
C GLU A 165 -9.91 -3.75 -1.70
N ILE A 166 -9.30 -4.08 -2.84
CA ILE A 166 -8.11 -3.40 -3.34
C ILE A 166 -8.38 -2.87 -4.73
N GLN A 167 -8.06 -1.60 -4.91
CA GLN A 167 -8.15 -0.88 -6.16
C GLN A 167 -6.76 -0.69 -6.75
N LEU A 168 -6.66 -0.97 -8.05
CA LEU A 168 -5.43 -0.79 -8.83
C LEU A 168 -5.51 0.53 -9.59
N VAL A 169 -4.52 1.40 -9.41
CA VAL A 169 -4.42 2.66 -10.14
C VAL A 169 -3.14 2.66 -10.97
N ILE A 170 -3.28 2.83 -12.28
CA ILE A 170 -2.14 2.94 -13.19
C ILE A 170 -1.67 4.38 -13.15
N LEU A 171 -0.39 4.55 -12.83
CA LEU A 171 0.21 5.87 -12.75
C LEU A 171 0.83 6.16 -14.12
N GLN A 172 0.17 7.04 -14.87
CA GLN A 172 0.72 7.56 -16.12
C GLN A 172 1.89 8.48 -15.77
N GLN A 173 3.08 7.91 -15.78
CA GLN A 173 4.30 8.64 -15.60
C GLN A 173 5.00 8.77 -16.94
N ASP A 174 4.98 9.98 -17.50
CA ASP A 174 5.64 10.39 -18.76
C ASP A 174 7.16 10.11 -18.80
N ALA A 175 7.76 9.70 -17.67
CA ALA A 175 9.20 9.53 -17.51
C ALA A 175 9.66 8.16 -16.98
N PHE A 176 8.74 7.25 -16.60
CA PHE A 176 9.12 6.09 -15.78
C PHE A 176 8.74 4.72 -16.32
N LEU A 177 7.85 4.63 -17.31
CA LEU A 177 7.66 3.38 -18.03
C LEU A 177 8.83 3.18 -18.99
N PRO A 178 9.66 2.14 -18.81
CA PRO A 178 10.77 1.90 -19.72
C PRO A 178 10.22 1.65 -21.12
N GLN A 179 10.84 2.28 -22.11
CA GLN A 179 10.53 1.98 -23.51
C GLN A 179 10.69 0.46 -23.73
N ASN A 180 9.64 -0.19 -24.25
CA ASN A 180 9.53 -1.65 -24.45
C ASN A 180 9.26 -2.52 -23.21
N GLN A 181 8.88 -1.94 -22.06
CA GLN A 181 8.40 -2.71 -20.90
C GLN A 181 6.94 -2.38 -20.60
N PRO A 182 5.98 -3.00 -21.32
CA PRO A 182 4.58 -2.78 -21.05
C PRO A 182 4.18 -3.37 -19.69
N ILE A 183 3.21 -2.73 -19.03
CA ILE A 183 2.52 -3.37 -17.91
C ILE A 183 1.43 -4.25 -18.49
N LEU A 184 1.44 -5.53 -18.12
CA LEU A 184 0.38 -6.46 -18.46
C LEU A 184 -0.54 -6.60 -17.26
N ILE A 185 -1.83 -6.32 -17.46
CA ILE A 185 -2.80 -6.36 -16.37
C ILE A 185 -4.00 -7.14 -16.86
N LEU A 186 -4.38 -8.13 -16.07
CA LEU A 186 -5.54 -8.95 -16.37
C LEU A 186 -6.82 -8.10 -16.29
N ASP A 187 -7.72 -8.27 -17.25
CA ASP A 187 -9.01 -7.57 -17.34
C ASP A 187 -9.83 -7.79 -16.07
N PHE A 188 -10.63 -6.78 -15.70
CA PHE A 188 -11.42 -6.84 -14.48
C PHE A 188 -12.31 -8.09 -14.41
N SER A 189 -13.04 -8.42 -15.47
CA SER A 189 -13.90 -9.61 -15.51
C SER A 189 -13.10 -10.91 -15.26
N ALA A 190 -11.92 -11.01 -15.87
CA ALA A 190 -11.04 -12.14 -15.69
C ALA A 190 -10.45 -12.20 -14.28
N ARG A 191 -10.01 -11.07 -13.71
CA ARG A 191 -9.57 -10.99 -12.31
C ARG A 191 -10.67 -11.36 -11.33
N SER A 192 -11.90 -10.91 -11.55
CA SER A 192 -13.05 -11.25 -10.71
C SER A 192 -13.31 -12.75 -10.73
N ILE A 193 -13.25 -13.39 -11.90
CA ILE A 193 -13.38 -14.85 -12.03
C ILE A 193 -12.24 -15.56 -11.30
N MET A 194 -11.00 -15.14 -11.52
CA MET A 194 -9.82 -15.74 -10.88
C MET A 194 -9.86 -15.63 -9.36
N ASN A 195 -10.38 -14.51 -8.83
CA ASN A 195 -10.50 -14.31 -7.39
C ASN A 195 -11.69 -15.04 -6.77
N ALA A 196 -12.83 -15.11 -7.47
CA ALA A 196 -14.00 -15.84 -7.00
C ALA A 196 -13.83 -17.37 -7.07
N SER A 197 -13.02 -17.85 -8.00
CA SER A 197 -12.74 -19.28 -8.14
C SER A 197 -11.86 -19.75 -6.98
N ARG A 198 -12.20 -20.87 -6.33
CA ARG A 198 -11.24 -21.62 -5.48
C ARG A 198 -9.96 -21.91 -6.28
N PRO A 199 -8.79 -22.11 -5.64
CA PRO A 199 -7.54 -22.38 -6.35
C PRO A 199 -7.75 -23.50 -7.37
N SER A 200 -7.93 -23.09 -8.61
CA SER A 200 -8.23 -23.94 -9.75
C SER A 200 -7.27 -23.48 -10.83
N SER A 201 -6.83 -24.43 -11.65
CA SER A 201 -5.81 -24.26 -12.68
C SER A 201 -6.26 -23.39 -13.85
N ILE A 202 -7.19 -22.45 -13.63
CA ILE A 202 -7.68 -21.54 -14.66
C ILE A 202 -6.50 -20.66 -15.08
N VAL A 203 -5.99 -20.91 -16.28
CA VAL A 203 -4.99 -20.06 -16.91
C VAL A 203 -5.76 -19.00 -17.70
N PRO A 204 -5.59 -17.70 -17.40
CA PRO A 204 -6.23 -16.67 -18.18
C PRO A 204 -5.80 -16.73 -19.65
N SER A 205 -6.76 -16.65 -20.57
CA SER A 205 -6.47 -16.56 -22.01
C SER A 205 -5.70 -15.27 -22.31
N GLY A 206 -4.87 -15.28 -23.36
CA GLY A 206 -4.10 -14.11 -23.80
C GLY A 206 -4.97 -12.87 -24.06
N ASN A 207 -6.20 -13.07 -24.53
CA ASN A 207 -7.16 -11.99 -24.80
C ASN A 207 -7.70 -11.30 -23.54
N ASN A 208 -7.45 -11.87 -22.36
CA ASN A 208 -7.88 -11.30 -21.09
C ASN A 208 -6.85 -10.32 -20.52
N TRP A 209 -5.69 -10.15 -21.18
CA TRP A 209 -4.63 -9.26 -20.71
C TRP A 209 -4.68 -7.94 -21.47
N ARG A 210 -4.72 -6.84 -20.73
CA ARG A 210 -4.50 -5.49 -21.25
C ARG A 210 -3.05 -5.11 -21.15
N THR A 211 -2.55 -4.54 -22.24
CA THR A 211 -1.17 -4.08 -22.37
C THR A 211 -1.15 -2.57 -22.25
N TYR A 212 -0.56 -2.09 -21.17
CA TYR A 212 -0.36 -0.67 -20.90
C TYR A 212 1.05 -0.31 -21.39
N ARG A 213 1.14 0.49 -22.45
CA ARG A 213 2.41 0.91 -23.05
C ARG A 213 2.41 2.38 -23.41
N VAL A 214 3.60 2.96 -23.30
CA VAL A 214 3.88 4.32 -23.77
C VAL A 214 3.85 4.35 -25.30
N ASP A 215 3.33 5.45 -25.86
CA ASP A 215 3.31 5.73 -27.28
C ASP A 215 4.76 5.89 -27.79
N PRO A 216 5.18 5.12 -28.81
CA PRO A 216 6.54 5.18 -29.32
C PRO A 216 6.87 6.51 -30.00
N THR A 217 5.86 7.30 -30.39
CA THR A 217 6.01 8.61 -31.01
C THR A 217 5.92 9.76 -30.02
N ASP A 218 5.29 9.52 -28.87
CA ASP A 218 5.11 10.50 -27.80
C ASP A 218 5.27 9.79 -26.45
N CYS A 219 6.50 9.81 -25.92
CA CYS A 219 6.84 9.14 -24.65
C CYS A 219 6.03 9.64 -23.43
N THR A 220 5.22 10.69 -23.61
CA THR A 220 4.35 11.27 -22.59
C THR A 220 2.91 10.75 -22.64
N ARG A 221 2.59 9.83 -23.56
CA ARG A 221 1.23 9.32 -23.73
C ARG A 221 1.18 7.80 -23.62
N LEU A 222 0.15 7.28 -22.97
CA LEU A 222 -0.24 5.88 -23.13
C LEU A 222 -1.06 5.75 -24.42
N ILE A 223 -0.81 4.69 -25.19
CA ILE A 223 -1.50 4.45 -26.47
C ILE A 223 -3.02 4.30 -26.26
N ASP A 224 -3.44 3.85 -25.08
CA ASP A 224 -4.84 3.82 -24.67
C ASP A 224 -5.18 5.03 -23.77
N LYS A 225 -5.83 6.06 -24.34
CA LYS A 225 -6.21 7.28 -23.61
C LYS A 225 -7.23 7.08 -22.45
N ALA A 226 -7.78 5.88 -22.28
CA ALA A 226 -8.80 5.58 -21.27
C ALA A 226 -8.25 5.36 -19.84
N ILE A 227 -6.93 5.50 -19.63
CA ILE A 227 -6.20 4.85 -18.52
C ILE A 227 -6.09 5.68 -17.24
N SER A 228 -6.46 6.96 -17.21
CA SER A 228 -6.34 7.76 -15.97
C SER A 228 -7.41 7.44 -14.91
N ALA A 229 -8.34 6.54 -15.19
CA ALA A 229 -9.37 6.10 -14.24
C ALA A 229 -8.87 4.90 -13.43
N PRO A 230 -9.08 4.89 -12.10
CA PRO A 230 -8.74 3.74 -11.29
C PRO A 230 -9.54 2.52 -11.77
N LEU A 231 -8.88 1.36 -11.83
CA LEU A 231 -9.55 0.14 -12.24
C LEU A 231 -10.59 -0.26 -11.18
N PRO A 232 -11.66 -1.00 -11.53
CA PRO A 232 -12.65 -1.39 -10.54
C PRO A 232 -12.00 -2.21 -9.42
N PRO A 233 -12.40 -1.98 -8.15
CA PRO A 233 -11.84 -2.64 -6.99
C PRO A 233 -12.12 -4.14 -7.03
N ILE A 234 -11.18 -4.91 -6.49
CA ILE A 234 -11.22 -6.37 -6.44
C ILE A 234 -11.40 -6.77 -4.96
N PRO A 235 -12.32 -7.69 -4.65
CA PRO A 235 -12.43 -8.25 -3.31
C PRO A 235 -11.11 -8.84 -2.83
N PHE A 236 -10.76 -8.55 -1.59
CA PHE A 236 -9.58 -9.06 -0.90
C PHE A 236 -10.03 -9.90 0.31
N ASP A 237 -10.39 -11.15 0.04
CA ASP A 237 -10.97 -12.09 1.01
C ASP A 237 -10.16 -13.40 1.11
N HIS A 238 -9.05 -13.50 0.39
CA HIS A 238 -8.28 -14.73 0.27
C HIS A 238 -7.25 -14.94 1.38
N ARG A 239 -7.06 -13.96 2.27
CA ARG A 239 -6.20 -14.08 3.45
C ARG A 239 -7.02 -14.27 4.71
N ASP A 240 -6.49 -15.06 5.64
CA ASP A 240 -7.00 -15.10 7.01
C ASP A 240 -7.01 -13.70 7.60
N LYS A 241 -8.05 -13.38 8.39
CA LYS A 241 -8.20 -12.05 9.03
C LYS A 241 -6.97 -11.63 9.84
N ALA A 242 -6.28 -12.59 10.47
CA ALA A 242 -5.06 -12.35 11.25
C ALA A 242 -3.83 -12.01 10.38
N ALA A 243 -3.85 -12.38 9.09
CA ALA A 243 -2.79 -12.15 8.12
C ALA A 243 -3.20 -11.17 7.00
N GLY A 244 -4.28 -10.42 7.21
CA GLY A 244 -4.78 -9.41 6.28
C GLY A 244 -3.72 -8.36 5.96
N LEU A 245 -3.82 -7.75 4.77
CA LEU A 245 -2.94 -6.65 4.40
C LEU A 245 -3.15 -5.47 5.33
N SER A 246 -2.07 -4.79 5.67
CA SER A 246 -2.13 -3.56 6.45
C SER A 246 -2.72 -2.43 5.60
N PRO A 247 -3.85 -1.81 6.00
CA PRO A 247 -4.40 -0.66 5.29
C PRO A 247 -3.42 0.51 5.28
N PHE A 248 -2.64 0.67 6.35
CA PHE A 248 -1.65 1.73 6.45
C PHE A 248 -0.48 1.49 5.49
N ALA A 249 -0.06 0.24 5.30
CA ALA A 249 0.95 -0.08 4.30
C ALA A 249 0.52 0.30 2.88
N LEU A 250 -0.74 0.02 2.53
CA LEU A 250 -1.33 0.41 1.24
C LEU A 250 -1.40 1.93 1.10
N ILE A 251 -1.93 2.63 2.11
CA ILE A 251 -2.05 4.10 2.11
C ILE A 251 -0.69 4.77 1.96
N VAL A 252 0.29 4.33 2.75
CA VAL A 252 1.65 4.90 2.74
C VAL A 252 2.32 4.61 1.40
N ASN A 253 2.27 3.38 0.88
CA ASN A 253 2.80 3.06 -0.46
C ASN A 253 2.19 3.96 -1.55
N ALA A 254 0.86 4.07 -1.55
CA ALA A 254 0.14 4.88 -2.53
C ALA A 254 0.52 6.36 -2.44
N HIS A 255 0.60 6.91 -1.21
CA HIS A 255 1.02 8.29 -0.98
C HIS A 255 2.41 8.58 -1.53
N PHE A 256 3.39 7.71 -1.25
CA PHE A 256 4.75 7.88 -1.77
C PHE A 256 4.81 7.89 -3.29
N LYS A 257 4.07 7.00 -3.95
CA LYS A 257 4.02 6.92 -5.40
C LYS A 257 3.36 8.15 -6.02
N ILE A 258 2.25 8.61 -5.44
CA ILE A 258 1.53 9.78 -5.95
C ILE A 258 2.30 11.09 -5.72
N ARG A 259 3.07 11.20 -4.65
CA ARG A 259 3.87 12.40 -4.35
C ARG A 259 5.01 12.62 -5.36
N GLY A 260 5.46 11.56 -6.01
CA GLY A 260 6.43 11.64 -7.12
C GLY A 260 5.81 12.12 -8.44
N LEU A 261 4.48 12.29 -8.51
CA LEU A 261 3.80 12.71 -9.73
C LEU A 261 3.65 14.22 -9.83
N PRO A 262 3.65 14.78 -11.07
CA PRO A 262 3.21 16.14 -11.28
C PRO A 262 1.75 16.31 -10.83
N THR A 263 1.51 17.24 -9.91
CA THR A 263 0.24 17.45 -9.19
C THR A 263 -0.94 17.92 -10.06
N ASN A 264 -0.76 18.08 -11.37
CA ASN A 264 -1.71 18.78 -12.23
C ASN A 264 -2.77 17.87 -12.89
N HIS A 265 -2.70 16.55 -12.73
CA HIS A 265 -3.70 15.65 -13.32
C HIS A 265 -4.96 15.54 -12.41
N PRO A 266 -6.16 15.94 -12.86
CA PRO A 266 -7.36 16.01 -12.01
C PRO A 266 -7.73 14.71 -11.30
N ALA A 267 -7.51 13.57 -11.97
CA ALA A 267 -7.78 12.25 -11.39
C ALA A 267 -6.85 11.93 -10.20
N PHE A 268 -5.62 12.45 -10.18
CA PHE A 268 -4.65 12.21 -9.10
C PHE A 268 -4.75 13.24 -7.99
N VAL A 269 -5.18 14.47 -8.28
CA VAL A 269 -5.41 15.53 -7.26
C VAL A 269 -6.34 15.01 -6.15
N ARG A 270 -7.42 14.33 -6.51
CA ARG A 270 -8.35 13.75 -5.53
C ARG A 270 -7.67 12.73 -4.60
N TRP A 271 -6.86 11.84 -5.16
CA TRP A 271 -6.13 10.83 -4.39
C TRP A 271 -5.02 11.45 -3.54
N TYR A 272 -4.30 12.42 -4.09
CA TYR A 272 -3.24 13.15 -3.39
C TYR A 272 -3.75 13.78 -2.09
N HIS A 273 -4.86 14.54 -2.15
CA HIS A 273 -5.38 15.22 -0.96
C HIS A 273 -5.84 14.25 0.13
N ILE A 274 -6.57 13.19 -0.21
CA ILE A 274 -7.02 12.22 0.79
C ILE A 274 -5.86 11.42 1.38
N LEU A 275 -4.87 11.05 0.56
CA LEU A 275 -3.69 10.32 1.01
C LEU A 275 -2.79 11.19 1.91
N GLU A 276 -2.58 12.46 1.57
CA GLU A 276 -1.82 13.40 2.40
C GLU A 276 -2.46 13.56 3.78
N GLN A 277 -3.79 13.73 3.84
CA GLN A 277 -4.53 13.79 5.09
C GLN A 277 -4.40 12.49 5.88
N LEU A 278 -4.61 11.34 5.24
CA LEU A 278 -4.51 10.05 5.90
C LEU A 278 -3.11 9.78 6.46
N VAL A 279 -2.06 10.08 5.69
CA VAL A 279 -0.68 9.91 6.16
C VAL A 279 -0.40 10.83 7.35
N THR A 280 -0.90 12.07 7.32
CA THR A 280 -0.84 12.99 8.48
C THR A 280 -1.52 12.38 9.71
N GLU A 281 -2.69 11.77 9.55
CA GLU A 281 -3.45 11.18 10.65
C GLU A 281 -2.87 9.83 11.14
N ILE A 282 -2.19 9.09 10.26
CA ILE A 282 -1.45 7.85 10.61
C ILE A 282 -0.25 8.21 11.49
N PHE A 283 0.54 9.21 11.08
CA PHE A 283 1.75 9.64 11.80
C PHE A 283 1.50 10.79 12.79
N TYR A 284 0.24 11.00 13.18
CA TYR A 284 -0.13 11.98 14.21
C TYR A 284 0.56 11.63 15.54
N LEU A 285 1.01 12.66 16.26
CA LEU A 285 1.59 12.51 17.57
C LEU A 285 1.10 13.62 18.51
N PRO A 286 0.51 13.27 19.68
CA PRO A 286 0.19 14.25 20.71
C PRO A 286 1.43 14.99 21.20
N VAL A 287 1.30 16.29 21.45
CA VAL A 287 2.43 17.15 21.89
C VAL A 287 2.99 16.69 23.24
N THR A 288 2.14 16.12 24.10
CA THR A 288 2.48 15.65 25.44
C THR A 288 3.01 14.23 25.49
N PHE A 289 3.11 13.54 24.34
CA PHE A 289 3.57 12.15 24.30
C PHE A 289 5.08 12.05 24.57
N GLN A 290 5.45 11.26 25.59
CA GLN A 290 6.83 11.22 26.10
C GLN A 290 7.82 10.43 25.24
N ASP A 291 7.36 9.57 24.32
CA ASP A 291 8.24 8.71 23.52
C ASP A 291 7.88 8.72 22.02
N PRO A 292 8.18 9.82 21.29
CA PRO A 292 7.88 9.97 19.86
C PRO A 292 8.50 8.86 18.97
N HIS A 293 9.44 8.08 19.48
CA HIS A 293 10.15 7.06 18.72
C HIS A 293 9.46 5.68 18.77
N ARG A 294 8.36 5.52 19.52
CA ARG A 294 7.59 4.26 19.55
C ARG A 294 6.63 4.13 18.36
N LEU A 295 7.15 3.60 17.26
CA LEU A 295 6.38 3.25 16.06
C LEU A 295 5.18 2.31 16.28
N GLU A 296 5.27 1.40 17.25
CA GLU A 296 4.18 0.50 17.64
C GLU A 296 2.91 1.27 18.06
N VAL A 297 3.09 2.55 18.44
CA VAL A 297 2.02 3.45 18.85
C VAL A 297 1.44 4.22 17.65
N LEU A 298 2.23 4.44 16.59
CA LEU A 298 1.80 5.12 15.37
C LEU A 298 1.12 4.18 14.39
N ILE A 299 1.66 2.96 14.26
CA ILE A 299 1.11 1.88 13.44
C ILE A 299 1.03 0.64 14.33
N PRO A 300 -0.10 0.41 15.01
CA PRO A 300 -0.23 -0.75 15.86
C PRO A 300 -0.10 -2.03 15.05
N LEU A 301 0.93 -2.78 15.41
CA LEU A 301 1.11 -4.16 15.02
C LEU A 301 0.19 -4.99 15.92
N SER A 302 -1.09 -5.09 15.58
CA SER A 302 -2.03 -5.99 16.28
C SER A 302 -1.74 -7.48 15.97
N VAL A 303 -0.53 -7.80 15.51
CA VAL A 303 -0.07 -9.14 15.23
C VAL A 303 0.84 -9.54 16.38
N ASP A 304 0.49 -10.64 17.05
CA ASP A 304 1.46 -11.47 17.75
C ASP A 304 2.46 -11.97 16.69
N ILE A 305 3.45 -11.13 16.38
CA ILE A 305 4.52 -11.51 15.46
C ILE A 305 5.34 -12.54 16.24
N PRO A 306 5.42 -13.80 15.78
CA PRO A 306 6.27 -14.80 16.41
C PRO A 306 7.67 -14.21 16.53
N THR A 307 8.23 -14.26 17.73
CA THR A 307 9.57 -13.79 18.01
C THR A 307 10.59 -14.49 17.11
N MET A 308 11.80 -13.96 16.95
CA MET A 308 12.83 -14.64 16.15
C MET A 308 13.08 -16.09 16.63
N GLN A 309 12.88 -16.36 17.93
CA GLN A 309 12.94 -17.71 18.50
C GLN A 309 11.85 -18.66 17.94
N ASP A 310 10.66 -18.14 17.65
CA ASP A 310 9.58 -18.92 17.04
C ASP A 310 9.85 -19.23 15.55
N ILE A 311 10.70 -18.43 14.88
CA ILE A 311 11.10 -18.66 13.49
C ILE A 311 12.17 -19.75 13.41
N ASP A 312 13.14 -19.74 14.33
CA ASP A 312 14.19 -20.78 14.38
C ASP A 312 13.63 -22.15 14.79
N ASN A 313 12.57 -22.17 15.63
CA ASN A 313 11.87 -23.41 15.98
C ASN A 313 10.99 -23.97 14.85
N MET A 314 10.55 -23.14 13.90
CA MET A 314 9.77 -23.60 12.73
C MET A 314 10.62 -24.23 11.62
N ASP A 315 11.95 -24.04 11.63
CA ASP A 315 12.87 -24.64 10.65
C ASP A 315 13.30 -26.08 11.05
N MET A 316 12.83 -26.63 12.18
CA MET A 316 13.21 -27.97 12.68
C MET A 316 12.19 -29.09 12.39
N ASP A 317 10.99 -28.74 11.90
CA ASP A 317 9.90 -29.70 11.62
C ASP A 317 9.69 -29.93 10.11
N PHE A 318 10.76 -30.20 9.35
CA PHE A 318 10.69 -30.71 7.97
C PHE A 318 11.86 -31.65 7.65
#